data_AF-A0A535H2Q3-F1
#
_entry.id   AF-A0A535H2Q3-F1
#
_cell.length_a   1.000
_cell.length_b   1.000
_cell.length_c   1.000
_cell.angle_alpha   90.00
_cell.angle_beta   90.00
_cell.angle_gamma   90.00
#
_symmetry.space_group_name_H-M   'P 1'
#
loop_
_entity.id
_entity.type
_entity.pdbx_description
1 polymer ?
#
loop_
_entity_poly.entity_id
_entity_poly.type
_entity_poly.pdbx_seq_one_letter_code
_entity_poly.pdbx_strand_id
1 'polypeptide(L)'
;IADTQESAAPLAQRLHEQNAQRQQLTAEIVREARSQVAELDNDAAVIVMSAGHWPLGVLGLAASRLVEEFYRPTFIFNSEGDEWRGSARSVEGFHLVECLQHCAPLLHRFGGHAMAAGLTVLNHRFAELKECLEHYTAARLNGDDFSRPITIEATTGFADLKPSLHQEIQSLAPFGVGNREPLLLSKEVEVVRTETFGSDRRHLRVQLRDRTATAEAIAFDKAAAAPHLPSGRRIDVVYSLQCERWDGLDRVRLHLRDLRPAVQPALVPAGV
;
A
#
# COMPACT_ATOMS: atom_id res chain seq x y z
N ILE A 1 9.65 -21.52 -24.96
CA ILE A 1 8.69 -20.64 -25.67
C ILE A 1 8.02 -21.54 -26.71
N ALA A 2 6.70 -21.48 -26.86
CA ALA A 2 6.01 -22.30 -27.85
C ALA A 2 6.15 -21.67 -29.24
N ASP A 3 6.43 -22.48 -30.26
CA ASP A 3 6.77 -22.00 -31.61
C ASP A 3 5.54 -21.64 -32.46
N THR A 4 4.33 -22.02 -32.00
CA THR A 4 3.07 -21.76 -32.72
C THR A 4 1.96 -21.32 -31.78
N GLN A 5 1.00 -20.55 -32.30
CA GLN A 5 -0.18 -20.12 -31.54
C GLN A 5 -1.03 -21.30 -31.04
N GLU A 6 -1.16 -22.37 -31.83
CA GLU A 6 -1.90 -23.58 -31.45
C GLU A 6 -1.26 -24.32 -30.27
N SER A 7 0.07 -24.36 -30.21
CA SER A 7 0.78 -24.96 -29.07
C SER A 7 0.88 -24.02 -27.86
N ALA A 8 0.82 -22.70 -28.08
CA ALA A 8 0.85 -21.69 -27.03
C ALA A 8 -0.50 -21.53 -26.31
N ALA A 9 -1.62 -21.61 -27.03
CA ALA A 9 -2.97 -21.40 -26.50
C ALA A 9 -3.30 -22.27 -25.26
N PRO A 10 -3.11 -23.61 -25.27
CA PRO A 10 -3.41 -24.43 -24.10
C PRO A 10 -2.49 -24.14 -22.91
N LEU A 11 -1.23 -23.78 -23.16
CA LEU A 11 -0.27 -23.40 -22.10
C LEU A 11 -0.66 -22.06 -21.46
N ALA A 12 -1.06 -21.08 -22.27
CA ALA A 12 -1.54 -19.79 -21.80
C ALA A 12 -2.81 -19.92 -20.96
N GLN A 13 -3.76 -20.76 -21.40
CA GLN A 13 -4.97 -21.04 -20.62
C GLN A 13 -4.63 -21.69 -19.27
N ARG A 14 -3.74 -22.69 -19.25
CA ARG A 14 -3.31 -23.32 -18.00
C ARG A 14 -2.63 -22.34 -17.06
N LEU A 15 -1.78 -21.45 -17.58
CA LEU A 15 -1.16 -20.38 -16.79
C LEU A 15 -2.20 -19.40 -16.24
N HIS A 16 -3.22 -19.07 -17.03
CA HIS A 16 -4.31 -18.20 -16.61
C HIS A 16 -5.09 -18.81 -15.43
N GLU A 17 -5.47 -20.08 -15.54
CA GLU A 17 -6.16 -20.83 -14.48
C GLU A 17 -5.31 -20.91 -13.20
N GLN A 18 -4.02 -21.25 -13.32
CA GLN A 18 -3.09 -21.28 -12.18
C GLN A 18 -2.92 -19.90 -11.54
N ASN A 19 -2.87 -18.83 -12.34
CA ASN A 19 -2.78 -17.47 -11.82
C ASN A 19 -4.06 -17.06 -11.09
N ALA A 20 -5.24 -17.40 -11.63
CA ALA A 20 -6.52 -17.11 -10.99
C ALA A 20 -6.63 -17.83 -9.63
N GLN A 21 -6.27 -19.12 -9.58
CA GLN A 21 -6.21 -19.89 -8.34
C GLN A 21 -5.23 -19.27 -7.33
N ARG A 22 -4.03 -18.87 -7.77
CA ARG A 22 -3.03 -18.20 -6.93
C ARG A 22 -3.57 -16.90 -6.34
N GLN A 23 -4.26 -16.09 -7.14
CA GLN A 23 -4.86 -14.82 -6.70
C GLN A 23 -5.96 -15.06 -5.67
N GLN A 24 -6.80 -16.06 -5.89
CA GLN A 24 -7.86 -16.45 -4.94
C GLN A 24 -7.26 -16.87 -3.59
N LEU A 25 -6.32 -17.81 -3.58
CA LEU A 25 -5.66 -18.28 -2.35
C LEU A 25 -4.95 -17.14 -1.61
N THR A 26 -4.29 -16.23 -2.34
CA THR A 26 -3.66 -15.05 -1.74
C THR A 26 -4.70 -14.15 -1.06
N ALA A 27 -5.85 -13.93 -1.70
CA ALA A 27 -6.93 -13.11 -1.14
C ALA A 27 -7.54 -13.74 0.11
N GLU A 28 -7.69 -15.07 0.15
CA GLU A 28 -8.18 -15.82 1.31
C GLU A 28 -7.24 -15.67 2.51
N ILE A 29 -5.93 -15.87 2.31
CA ILE A 29 -4.93 -15.69 3.38
C ILE A 29 -4.96 -14.26 3.91
N VAL A 30 -4.97 -13.26 3.02
CA VAL A 30 -4.99 -11.85 3.44
C VAL A 30 -6.25 -11.53 4.25
N ARG A 31 -7.41 -12.05 3.84
CA ARG A 31 -8.67 -11.88 4.57
C ARG A 31 -8.59 -12.46 6.00
N GLU A 32 -8.06 -13.66 6.15
CA GLU A 32 -7.90 -14.32 7.46
C GLU A 32 -6.83 -13.67 8.33
N ALA A 33 -5.72 -13.24 7.72
CA ALA A 33 -4.67 -12.51 8.42
C ALA A 33 -5.19 -11.14 8.90
N ARG A 34 -5.99 -10.43 8.10
CA ARG A 34 -6.58 -9.13 8.49
C ARG A 34 -7.43 -9.22 9.76
N SER A 35 -8.25 -10.26 9.90
CA SER A 35 -9.03 -10.45 11.12
C SER A 35 -8.16 -10.64 12.36
N GLN A 36 -6.96 -11.21 12.22
CA GLN A 36 -6.02 -11.38 13.32
C GLN A 36 -5.22 -10.09 13.57
N VAL A 37 -4.88 -9.35 12.52
CA VAL A 37 -4.21 -8.04 12.64
C VAL A 37 -5.09 -7.02 13.36
N ALA A 38 -6.42 -7.07 13.17
CA ALA A 38 -7.36 -6.20 13.87
C ALA A 38 -7.37 -6.38 15.39
N GLU A 39 -6.91 -7.54 15.89
CA GLU A 39 -6.77 -7.84 17.31
C GLU A 39 -5.39 -7.48 17.87
N LEU A 40 -4.44 -7.08 17.02
CA LEU A 40 -3.13 -6.61 17.47
C LEU A 40 -3.25 -5.19 18.06
N ASP A 41 -2.40 -4.91 19.05
CA ASP A 41 -2.23 -3.54 19.52
C ASP A 41 -1.81 -2.63 18.35
N ASN A 42 -2.35 -1.41 18.32
CA ASN A 42 -2.03 -0.44 17.26
C ASN A 42 -0.52 -0.17 17.16
N ASP A 43 0.22 -0.37 18.25
CA ASP A 43 1.66 -0.14 18.33
C ASP A 43 2.51 -1.35 17.92
N ALA A 44 1.90 -2.47 17.52
CA ALA A 44 2.62 -3.67 17.11
C ALA A 44 3.51 -3.39 15.88
N ALA A 45 4.84 -3.42 16.07
CA ALA A 45 5.79 -3.03 15.03
C ALA A 45 5.98 -4.06 13.90
N VAL A 46 5.44 -5.27 14.06
CA VAL A 46 5.57 -6.39 13.12
C VAL A 46 4.25 -7.15 13.05
N ILE A 47 3.94 -7.73 11.89
CA ILE A 47 2.83 -8.66 11.71
C ILE A 47 3.40 -10.07 11.65
N VAL A 48 3.03 -10.94 12.60
CA VAL A 48 3.44 -12.34 12.62
C VAL A 48 2.24 -13.26 12.64
N MET A 49 1.90 -13.84 11.49
CA MET A 49 0.68 -14.62 11.28
C MET A 49 0.99 -16.06 10.89
N SER A 50 0.14 -17.00 11.31
CA SER A 50 0.38 -18.43 11.11
C SER A 50 -0.89 -19.23 10.98
N ALA A 51 -1.01 -20.07 9.95
CA ALA A 51 -2.06 -21.07 9.86
C ALA A 51 -1.63 -22.31 9.08
N GLY A 52 -2.06 -23.48 9.54
CA GLY A 52 -1.64 -24.78 8.99
C GLY A 52 -2.21 -25.12 7.62
N HIS A 53 -3.28 -24.43 7.18
CA HIS A 53 -3.90 -24.65 5.87
C HIS A 53 -3.41 -23.69 4.77
N TRP A 54 -2.60 -22.68 5.10
CA TRP A 54 -2.14 -21.69 4.13
C TRP A 54 -1.08 -22.25 3.16
N PRO A 55 -1.31 -22.26 1.84
CA PRO A 55 -0.35 -22.86 0.92
C PRO A 55 0.97 -22.10 0.86
N LEU A 56 2.09 -22.82 0.99
CA LEU A 56 3.45 -22.25 1.02
C LEU A 56 3.77 -21.35 -0.18
N GLY A 57 3.31 -21.74 -1.37
CA GLY A 57 3.59 -21.03 -2.63
C GLY A 57 3.02 -19.62 -2.72
N VAL A 58 2.11 -19.22 -1.81
CA VAL A 58 1.47 -17.90 -1.82
C VAL A 58 1.73 -17.06 -0.56
N LEU A 59 2.42 -17.59 0.46
CA LEU A 59 2.67 -16.85 1.70
C LEU A 59 3.41 -15.52 1.45
N GLY A 60 4.40 -15.53 0.55
CA GLY A 60 5.15 -14.33 0.21
C GLY A 60 4.31 -13.25 -0.48
N LEU A 61 3.28 -13.64 -1.26
CA LEU A 61 2.35 -12.72 -1.89
C LEU A 61 1.39 -12.12 -0.86
N ALA A 62 0.91 -12.94 0.06
CA ALA A 62 0.05 -12.49 1.16
C ALA A 62 0.82 -11.52 2.10
N ALA A 63 2.06 -11.85 2.47
CA ALA A 63 2.92 -10.97 3.25
C ALA A 63 3.15 -9.62 2.54
N SER A 64 3.37 -9.63 1.22
CA SER A 64 3.51 -8.39 0.43
C SER A 64 2.26 -7.52 0.50
N ARG A 65 1.06 -8.11 0.39
CA ARG A 65 -0.20 -7.35 0.50
C ARG A 65 -0.42 -6.74 1.89
N LEU A 66 -0.04 -7.45 2.94
CA LEU A 66 -0.13 -6.92 4.30
C LEU A 66 0.88 -5.80 4.55
N VAL A 67 2.11 -5.92 4.04
CA VAL A 67 3.09 -4.81 4.05
C VAL A 67 2.55 -3.61 3.27
N GLU A 68 1.87 -3.82 2.15
CA GLU A 68 1.27 -2.73 1.38
C GLU A 68 0.18 -1.99 2.14
N GLU A 69 -0.63 -2.72 2.89
CA GLU A 69 -1.78 -2.19 3.61
C GLU A 69 -1.42 -1.57 4.96
N PHE A 70 -0.56 -2.24 5.74
CA PHE A 70 -0.26 -1.87 7.12
C PHE A 70 1.12 -1.22 7.29
N TYR A 71 1.95 -1.24 6.23
CA TYR A 71 3.33 -0.72 6.25
C TYR A 71 4.14 -1.19 7.47
N ARG A 72 4.04 -2.48 7.78
CA ARG A 72 4.78 -3.18 8.84
C ARG A 72 5.51 -4.38 8.26
N PRO A 73 6.75 -4.69 8.67
CA PRO A 73 7.38 -5.96 8.37
C PRO A 73 6.41 -7.10 8.69
N THR A 74 6.26 -8.03 7.76
CA THR A 74 5.26 -9.08 7.86
C THR A 74 5.89 -10.45 7.64
N PHE A 75 5.62 -11.36 8.56
CA PHE A 75 5.99 -12.76 8.52
C PHE A 75 4.72 -13.61 8.49
N ILE A 76 4.59 -14.46 7.48
CA ILE A 76 3.49 -15.42 7.38
C ILE A 76 4.05 -16.84 7.40
N PHE A 77 3.47 -17.70 8.22
CA PHE A 77 3.89 -19.09 8.41
C PHE A 77 2.78 -20.10 8.09
N ASN A 78 3.22 -21.26 7.64
CA ASN A 78 2.42 -22.47 7.52
C ASN A 78 3.13 -23.64 8.22
N SER A 79 2.36 -24.52 8.86
CA SER A 79 2.88 -25.72 9.52
C SER A 79 3.06 -26.88 8.54
N GLU A 80 4.25 -27.46 8.50
CA GLU A 80 4.57 -28.66 7.71
C GLU A 80 5.29 -29.68 8.61
N GLY A 81 4.55 -30.71 9.04
CA GLY A 81 5.08 -31.72 9.94
C GLY A 81 5.46 -31.13 11.31
N ASP A 82 6.74 -31.25 11.68
CA ASP A 82 7.25 -30.72 12.96
C ASP A 82 7.83 -29.29 12.88
N GLU A 83 7.56 -28.60 11.77
CA GLU A 83 8.15 -27.30 11.48
C GLU A 83 7.09 -26.27 11.04
N TRP A 84 7.41 -25.00 11.27
CA TRP A 84 6.76 -23.88 10.60
C TRP A 84 7.68 -23.34 9.51
N ARG A 85 7.16 -23.25 8.29
CA ARG A 85 7.81 -22.59 7.16
C ARG A 85 7.19 -21.24 6.91
N GLY A 86 8.03 -20.22 6.87
CA GLY A 86 7.62 -18.82 6.77
C GLY A 86 8.15 -18.13 5.53
N SER A 87 7.40 -17.12 5.09
CA SER A 87 7.88 -16.08 4.17
C SER A 87 7.71 -14.70 4.81
N ALA A 88 8.70 -13.85 4.61
CA ALA A 88 8.74 -12.51 5.18
C ALA A 88 8.88 -11.45 4.10
N ARG A 89 8.28 -10.27 4.34
CA ARG A 89 8.40 -9.06 3.54
C ARG A 89 8.64 -7.87 4.46
N SER A 90 9.48 -6.94 3.99
CA SER A 90 9.92 -5.80 4.78
C SER A 90 9.33 -4.47 4.32
N VAL A 91 9.53 -3.45 5.14
CA VAL A 91 9.38 -2.03 4.76
C VAL A 91 10.74 -1.37 4.59
N GLU A 92 10.75 -0.17 4.00
CA GLU A 92 11.95 0.64 3.93
C GLU A 92 12.47 0.96 5.35
N GLY A 93 13.78 0.93 5.53
CA GLY A 93 14.41 1.11 6.84
C GLY A 93 14.46 -0.14 7.73
N PHE A 94 13.89 -1.29 7.31
CA PHE A 94 13.99 -2.54 8.05
C PHE A 94 14.66 -3.65 7.20
N HIS A 95 15.78 -4.20 7.68
CA HIS A 95 16.52 -5.27 6.99
C HIS A 95 16.17 -6.65 7.54
N LEU A 96 15.42 -7.45 6.76
CA LEU A 96 15.01 -8.80 7.19
C LEU A 96 16.19 -9.74 7.45
N VAL A 97 17.24 -9.70 6.63
CA VAL A 97 18.38 -10.60 6.82
C VAL A 97 19.08 -10.36 8.16
N GLU A 98 19.18 -9.10 8.61
CA GLU A 98 19.77 -8.75 9.91
C GLU A 98 18.87 -9.21 11.06
N CYS A 99 17.55 -9.03 10.92
CA CYS A 99 16.55 -9.55 11.86
C CYS A 99 16.67 -11.07 12.00
N LEU A 100 16.76 -11.80 10.89
CA LEU A 100 16.87 -13.25 10.90
C LEU A 100 18.23 -13.73 11.42
N GLN A 101 19.31 -13.00 11.17
CA GLN A 101 20.62 -13.28 11.77
C GLN A 101 20.57 -13.13 13.30
N HIS A 102 19.85 -12.13 13.82
CA HIS A 102 19.63 -12.01 15.26
C HIS A 102 18.81 -13.17 15.83
N CYS A 103 17.78 -13.62 15.10
CA CYS A 103 16.94 -14.74 15.48
C CYS A 103 17.57 -16.12 15.18
N ALA A 104 18.76 -16.17 14.59
CA ALA A 104 19.38 -17.40 14.05
C ALA A 104 19.42 -18.59 15.03
N PRO A 105 19.68 -18.41 16.35
CA PRO A 105 19.66 -19.53 17.29
C PRO A 105 18.32 -20.27 17.39
N LEU A 106 17.21 -19.60 17.08
CA LEU A 106 15.85 -20.16 17.12
C LEU A 106 15.47 -20.83 15.80
N LEU A 107 16.11 -20.44 14.69
CA LEU A 107 15.77 -20.87 13.35
C LEU A 107 16.43 -22.19 12.99
N HIS A 108 15.67 -23.08 12.36
CA HIS A 108 16.23 -24.28 11.74
C HIS A 108 16.92 -23.92 10.41
N ARG A 109 16.29 -23.06 9.60
CA ARG A 109 16.85 -22.56 8.33
C ARG A 109 16.36 -21.15 8.06
N PHE A 110 17.19 -20.33 7.43
CA PHE A 110 16.74 -19.03 6.92
C PHE A 110 17.63 -18.53 5.78
N GLY A 111 17.10 -17.61 4.99
CA GLY A 111 17.84 -16.94 3.92
C GLY A 111 17.00 -15.86 3.24
N GLY A 112 17.66 -14.98 2.50
CA GLY A 112 16.99 -13.90 1.78
C GLY A 112 17.84 -12.63 1.71
N HIS A 113 17.14 -11.51 1.57
CA HIS A 113 17.71 -10.18 1.42
C HIS A 113 16.99 -9.18 2.33
N ALA A 114 17.30 -7.89 2.21
CA ALA A 114 16.70 -6.83 3.01
C ALA A 114 15.16 -6.84 2.98
N MET A 115 14.56 -7.01 1.80
CA MET A 115 13.11 -6.84 1.59
C MET A 115 12.29 -8.12 1.54
N ALA A 116 12.93 -9.27 1.38
CA ALA A 116 12.25 -10.57 1.30
C ALA A 116 13.13 -11.68 1.87
N ALA A 117 12.52 -12.55 2.67
CA ALA A 117 13.22 -13.70 3.24
C ALA A 117 12.31 -14.92 3.39
N GLY A 118 12.92 -16.08 3.50
CA GLY A 118 12.29 -17.34 3.86
C GLY A 118 12.97 -17.90 5.12
N LEU A 119 12.17 -18.55 5.97
CA LEU A 119 12.63 -19.07 7.24
C LEU A 119 11.88 -20.35 7.63
N THR A 120 12.50 -21.15 8.48
CA THR A 120 11.94 -22.38 9.03
C THR A 120 12.32 -22.49 10.50
N VAL A 121 11.37 -22.88 11.33
CA VAL A 121 11.54 -23.01 12.79
C VAL A 121 10.81 -24.26 13.27
N LEU A 122 11.39 -24.95 14.24
CA LEU A 122 10.76 -26.13 14.84
C LEU A 122 9.53 -25.71 15.66
N ASN A 123 8.51 -26.56 15.71
CA ASN A 123 7.24 -26.26 16.38
C ASN A 123 7.41 -25.76 17.81
N HIS A 124 8.29 -26.38 18.59
CA HIS A 124 8.49 -26.02 20.01
C HIS A 124 9.19 -24.66 20.21
N ARG A 125 9.85 -24.12 19.17
CA ARG A 125 10.52 -22.79 19.22
C ARG A 125 9.71 -21.68 18.58
N PHE A 126 8.54 -21.99 18.04
CA PHE A 126 7.78 -21.02 17.25
C PHE A 126 7.31 -19.83 18.09
N ALA A 127 6.87 -20.07 19.32
CA ALA A 127 6.47 -18.99 20.24
C ALA A 127 7.66 -18.06 20.57
N GLU A 128 8.81 -18.63 20.94
CA GLU A 128 10.05 -17.88 21.21
C GLU A 128 10.49 -17.04 20.00
N LEU A 129 10.32 -17.58 18.78
CA LEU A 129 10.62 -16.82 17.56
C LEU A 129 9.69 -15.61 17.40
N LYS A 130 8.38 -15.75 17.65
CA LYS A 130 7.44 -14.62 17.54
C LYS A 130 7.87 -13.47 18.44
N GLU A 131 8.14 -13.77 19.70
CA GLU A 131 8.59 -12.78 20.69
C GLU A 131 9.92 -12.13 20.27
N CYS A 132 10.87 -12.92 19.76
CA CYS A 132 12.16 -12.39 19.29
C CYS A 132 12.00 -11.44 18.09
N LEU A 133 11.13 -11.80 17.12
CA LEU A 133 10.82 -10.95 15.97
C LEU A 133 10.15 -9.63 16.40
N GLU A 134 9.17 -9.70 17.31
CA GLU A 134 8.47 -8.55 17.86
C GLU A 134 9.44 -7.61 18.59
N HIS A 135 10.25 -8.15 19.49
CA HIS A 135 11.23 -7.37 20.25
C HIS A 135 12.27 -6.70 19.34
N TYR A 136 12.86 -7.47 18.40
CA TYR A 136 13.85 -6.93 17.47
C TYR A 136 13.27 -5.82 16.60
N THR A 137 12.03 -5.99 16.14
CA THR A 137 11.37 -5.01 15.27
C THR A 137 10.98 -3.76 16.02
N ALA A 138 10.38 -3.89 17.21
CA ALA A 138 10.00 -2.75 18.05
C ALA A 138 11.20 -1.89 18.45
N ALA A 139 12.36 -2.50 18.73
CA ALA A 139 13.57 -1.77 19.09
C ALA A 139 14.20 -0.96 17.92
N ARG A 140 13.79 -1.22 16.67
CA ARG A 140 14.36 -0.61 15.46
C ARG A 140 13.39 0.31 14.74
N LEU A 141 12.12 -0.07 14.71
CA LEU A 141 11.03 0.75 14.23
C LEU A 141 10.41 1.44 15.46
N ASN A 142 11.12 2.46 15.96
CA ASN A 142 10.66 3.27 17.09
C ASN A 142 9.43 4.07 16.67
N GLY A 143 8.23 3.64 17.09
CA GLY A 143 7.03 4.47 17.38
C GLY A 143 6.53 5.51 16.36
N ASP A 144 7.19 5.67 15.22
CA ASP A 144 6.78 6.53 14.12
C ASP A 144 5.58 5.86 13.46
N ASP A 145 4.55 6.67 13.16
CA ASP A 145 3.35 6.21 12.45
C ASP A 145 3.77 5.29 11.31
N PHE A 146 3.36 4.00 11.36
CA PHE A 146 3.56 2.97 10.33
C PHE A 146 2.78 3.35 9.06
N SER A 147 3.09 4.52 8.55
CA SER A 147 2.52 5.21 7.43
C SER A 147 3.59 5.22 6.37
N ARG A 148 3.22 4.75 5.18
CA ARG A 148 4.14 4.74 4.05
C ARG A 148 4.54 6.19 3.73
N PRO A 149 5.84 6.54 3.73
CA PRO A 149 6.25 7.87 3.32
C PRO A 149 5.84 8.10 1.87
N ILE A 150 5.22 9.25 1.61
CA ILE A 150 4.82 9.67 0.29
C ILE A 150 5.83 10.72 -0.18
N THR A 151 6.59 10.38 -1.23
CA THR A 151 7.43 11.34 -1.94
C THR A 151 6.52 12.25 -2.76
N ILE A 152 6.73 13.56 -2.61
CA ILE A 152 6.00 14.61 -3.34
C ILE A 152 7.03 15.33 -4.18
N GLU A 153 6.80 15.39 -5.49
CA GLU A 153 7.73 15.97 -6.46
C GLU A 153 7.58 17.49 -6.53
N ALA A 154 6.36 18.01 -6.43
CA ALA A 154 6.11 19.45 -6.45
C ALA A 154 4.81 19.85 -5.75
N THR A 155 4.76 21.09 -5.27
CA THR A 155 3.51 21.75 -4.85
C THR A 155 2.98 22.60 -6.00
N THR A 156 1.68 22.52 -6.28
CA THR A 156 1.06 23.23 -7.41
C THR A 156 -0.33 23.75 -7.06
N GLY A 157 -0.70 24.89 -7.67
CA GLY A 157 -2.07 25.39 -7.69
C GLY A 157 -2.90 24.74 -8.80
N PHE A 158 -4.22 24.78 -8.68
CA PHE A 158 -5.15 24.17 -9.63
C PHE A 158 -5.16 24.87 -11.00
N ALA A 159 -4.84 26.17 -11.08
CA ALA A 159 -4.74 26.88 -12.35
C ALA A 159 -3.60 26.39 -13.26
N ASP A 160 -2.57 25.76 -12.68
CA ASP A 160 -1.42 25.22 -13.41
C ASP A 160 -1.65 23.78 -13.90
N LEU A 161 -2.74 23.14 -13.46
CA LEU A 161 -3.09 21.76 -13.81
C LEU A 161 -3.74 21.68 -15.18
N LYS A 162 -2.90 21.82 -16.21
CA LYS A 162 -3.30 21.83 -17.62
C LYS A 162 -2.98 20.51 -18.32
N PRO A 163 -3.67 20.18 -19.43
CA PRO A 163 -3.34 19.00 -20.23
C PRO A 163 -1.87 18.97 -20.67
N SER A 164 -1.23 20.12 -20.90
CA SER A 164 0.19 20.22 -21.21
C SER A 164 1.10 19.71 -20.08
N LEU A 165 0.79 20.06 -18.82
CA LEU A 165 1.54 19.56 -17.66
C LEU A 165 1.42 18.03 -17.56
N HIS A 166 0.23 17.48 -17.82
CA HIS A 166 0.06 16.03 -17.89
C HIS A 166 0.93 15.42 -18.99
N GLN A 167 1.00 16.02 -20.19
CA GLN A 167 1.87 15.53 -21.28
C GLN A 167 3.36 15.58 -20.91
N GLU A 168 3.80 16.65 -20.24
CA GLU A 168 5.18 16.78 -19.74
C GLU A 168 5.50 15.66 -18.74
N ILE A 169 4.60 15.37 -17.80
CA ILE A 169 4.77 14.25 -16.86
C ILE A 169 4.84 12.93 -17.62
N GLN A 170 3.94 12.68 -18.57
CA GLN A 170 3.93 11.42 -19.35
C GLN A 170 5.18 11.25 -20.22
N SER A 171 5.90 12.32 -20.56
CA SER A 171 7.19 12.22 -21.25
C SER A 171 8.29 11.56 -20.42
N LEU A 172 8.10 11.46 -19.10
CA LEU A 172 9.00 10.77 -18.16
C LEU A 172 8.73 9.26 -18.06
N ALA A 173 7.70 8.75 -18.73
CA ALA A 173 7.38 7.33 -18.78
C ALA A 173 8.52 6.53 -19.49
N PRO A 174 8.69 5.22 -19.19
CA PRO A 174 7.79 4.36 -18.43
C PRO A 174 7.92 4.51 -16.91
N PHE A 175 6.79 4.52 -16.22
CA PHE A 175 6.75 4.50 -14.76
C PHE A 175 6.81 3.08 -14.21
N GLY A 176 7.45 2.92 -13.05
CA GLY A 176 7.60 1.64 -12.38
C GLY A 176 8.54 1.71 -11.18
N VAL A 177 9.10 0.55 -10.81
CA VAL A 177 10.11 0.48 -9.75
C VAL A 177 11.35 1.24 -10.19
N GLY A 178 11.76 2.24 -9.41
CA GLY A 178 12.90 3.13 -9.71
C GLY A 178 12.56 4.38 -10.52
N ASN A 179 11.37 4.48 -11.10
CA ASN A 179 10.85 5.68 -11.76
C ASN A 179 9.35 5.81 -11.47
N ARG A 180 9.01 6.27 -10.26
CA ARG A 180 7.60 6.36 -9.85
C ARG A 180 6.91 7.47 -10.63
N GLU A 181 5.61 7.31 -10.89
CA GLU A 181 4.79 8.40 -11.41
C GLU A 181 4.83 9.59 -10.44
N PRO A 182 5.15 10.81 -10.90
CA PRO A 182 5.19 12.00 -10.06
C PRO A 182 3.86 12.28 -9.37
N LEU A 183 3.93 12.55 -8.07
CA LEU A 183 2.86 13.01 -7.21
C LEU A 183 2.99 14.51 -6.94
N LEU A 184 1.87 15.21 -7.09
CA LEU A 184 1.75 16.63 -6.85
C LEU A 184 0.98 16.87 -5.55
N LEU A 185 1.32 17.97 -4.87
CA LEU A 185 0.65 18.41 -3.65
C LEU A 185 -0.07 19.73 -3.90
N SER A 186 -1.32 19.83 -3.44
CA SER A 186 -1.98 21.12 -3.24
C SER A 186 -2.38 21.26 -1.78
N LYS A 187 -2.01 22.38 -1.17
CA LYS A 187 -2.23 22.64 0.25
C LYS A 187 -3.46 23.50 0.50
N GLU A 188 -4.07 23.31 1.66
CA GLU A 188 -5.18 24.13 2.15
C GLU A 188 -6.37 24.30 1.18
N VAL A 189 -6.61 23.31 0.32
CA VAL A 189 -7.71 23.32 -0.65
C VAL A 189 -9.03 23.06 0.06
N GLU A 190 -10.07 23.73 -0.38
CA GLU A 190 -11.43 23.61 0.17
C GLU A 190 -12.19 22.49 -0.53
N VAL A 191 -12.83 21.62 0.24
CA VAL A 191 -13.81 20.67 -0.26
C VAL A 191 -15.09 21.41 -0.61
N VAL A 192 -15.46 21.43 -1.89
CA VAL A 192 -16.70 22.06 -2.36
C VAL A 192 -17.87 21.09 -2.24
N ARG A 193 -17.71 19.88 -2.76
CA ARG A 193 -18.70 18.78 -2.66
C ARG A 193 -17.99 17.43 -2.69
N THR A 194 -18.63 16.44 -2.09
CA THR A 194 -18.16 15.06 -2.03
C THR A 194 -19.30 14.13 -2.43
N GLU A 195 -19.02 13.21 -3.33
CA GLU A 195 -19.99 12.27 -3.89
C GLU A 195 -19.34 10.88 -4.02
N THR A 196 -20.15 9.83 -3.91
CA THR A 196 -19.73 8.46 -4.26
C THR A 196 -20.23 8.09 -5.65
N PHE A 197 -19.44 7.37 -6.43
CA PHE A 197 -19.80 6.97 -7.80
C PHE A 197 -19.43 5.51 -8.09
N GLY A 198 -19.83 5.02 -9.27
CA GLY A 198 -19.74 3.61 -9.67
C GLY A 198 -21.05 2.86 -9.40
N SER A 199 -21.23 1.71 -10.06
CA SER A 199 -22.44 0.88 -9.91
C SER A 199 -22.65 0.39 -8.46
N ASP A 200 -21.56 0.21 -7.73
CA ASP A 200 -21.50 -0.23 -6.33
C ASP A 200 -21.27 0.91 -5.33
N ARG A 201 -21.18 2.17 -5.82
CA ARG A 201 -20.85 3.37 -5.03
C ARG A 201 -19.58 3.25 -4.17
N ARG A 202 -18.61 2.41 -4.56
CA ARG A 202 -17.36 2.23 -3.79
C ARG A 202 -16.30 3.29 -4.04
N HIS A 203 -16.46 4.11 -5.08
CA HIS A 203 -15.47 5.12 -5.45
C HIS A 203 -15.85 6.51 -4.94
N LEU A 204 -14.86 7.33 -4.66
CA LEU A 204 -14.98 8.69 -4.14
C LEU A 204 -14.72 9.71 -5.25
N ARG A 205 -15.58 10.70 -5.39
CA ARG A 205 -15.38 11.91 -6.20
C ARG A 205 -15.48 13.13 -5.29
N VAL A 206 -14.54 14.04 -5.40
CA VAL A 206 -14.47 15.28 -4.62
C VAL A 206 -14.23 16.44 -5.56
N GLN A 207 -15.07 17.48 -5.46
CA GLN A 207 -14.75 18.76 -6.07
C GLN A 207 -13.95 19.57 -5.07
N LEU A 208 -12.76 20.01 -5.48
CA LEU A 208 -11.87 20.81 -4.68
C LEU A 208 -11.75 22.20 -5.28
N ARG A 209 -11.49 23.18 -4.42
CA ARG A 209 -11.24 24.57 -4.81
C ARG A 209 -10.02 25.10 -4.05
N ASP A 210 -9.08 25.68 -4.78
CA ASP A 210 -8.02 26.49 -4.19
C ASP A 210 -8.30 27.98 -4.46
N ARG A 211 -7.30 28.85 -4.25
CA ARG A 211 -7.46 30.30 -4.50
C ARG A 211 -7.51 30.65 -5.99
N THR A 212 -7.17 29.72 -6.88
CA THR A 212 -6.90 29.95 -8.29
C THR A 212 -7.95 29.33 -9.21
N ALA A 213 -8.42 28.13 -8.90
CA ALA A 213 -9.35 27.37 -9.73
C ALA A 213 -10.08 26.27 -8.93
N THR A 214 -10.92 25.50 -9.64
CA THR A 214 -11.56 24.29 -9.13
C THR A 214 -11.04 23.07 -9.87
N ALA A 215 -10.81 21.98 -9.16
CA ALA A 215 -10.40 20.70 -9.74
C ALA A 215 -11.32 19.56 -9.28
N GLU A 216 -11.54 18.59 -10.15
CA GLU A 216 -12.24 17.35 -9.82
C GLU A 216 -11.20 16.29 -9.44
N ALA A 217 -11.43 15.62 -8.32
CA ALA A 217 -10.54 14.63 -7.75
C ALA A 217 -11.29 13.31 -7.54
N ILE A 218 -10.65 12.18 -7.86
CA ILE A 218 -11.23 10.83 -7.68
C ILE A 218 -10.31 9.90 -6.92
N ALA A 219 -10.89 8.97 -6.17
CA ALA A 219 -10.19 7.84 -5.58
C ALA A 219 -11.06 6.57 -5.68
N PHE A 220 -10.47 5.47 -6.17
CA PHE A 220 -11.16 4.18 -6.26
C PHE A 220 -11.17 3.45 -4.91
N ASP A 221 -12.28 2.81 -4.54
CA ASP A 221 -12.42 2.00 -3.32
C ASP A 221 -12.21 2.80 -2.03
N LYS A 222 -12.54 4.10 -2.06
CA LYS A 222 -12.40 5.05 -0.94
C LYS A 222 -13.70 5.74 -0.54
N ALA A 223 -14.87 5.15 -0.86
CA ALA A 223 -16.17 5.71 -0.48
C ALA A 223 -16.31 5.97 1.05
N ALA A 224 -15.65 5.16 1.89
CA ALA A 224 -15.65 5.33 3.34
C ALA A 224 -15.05 6.68 3.81
N ALA A 225 -14.25 7.36 2.98
CA ALA A 225 -13.72 8.68 3.30
C ALA A 225 -14.74 9.82 3.11
N ALA A 226 -15.85 9.59 2.40
CA ALA A 226 -16.81 10.64 2.04
C ALA A 226 -17.38 11.40 3.26
N PRO A 227 -17.80 10.75 4.36
CA PRO A 227 -18.29 11.44 5.55
C PRO A 227 -17.25 12.35 6.22
N HIS A 228 -15.95 12.09 6.00
CA HIS A 228 -14.86 12.86 6.57
C HIS A 228 -14.48 14.09 5.73
N LEU A 229 -15.11 14.26 4.57
CA LEU A 229 -14.88 15.36 3.63
C LEU A 229 -16.16 16.20 3.44
N PRO A 230 -16.69 16.84 4.50
CA PRO A 230 -17.81 17.75 4.36
C PRO A 230 -17.41 19.01 3.59
N SER A 231 -18.40 19.64 2.96
CA SER A 231 -18.23 20.94 2.28
C SER A 231 -17.65 21.99 3.23
N GLY A 232 -16.73 22.81 2.73
CA GLY A 232 -16.00 23.85 3.48
C GLY A 232 -14.77 23.35 4.23
N ARG A 233 -14.56 22.03 4.37
CA ARG A 233 -13.35 21.49 5.02
C ARG A 233 -12.10 21.85 4.20
N ARG A 234 -11.04 22.29 4.88
CA ARG A 234 -9.73 22.49 4.26
C ARG A 234 -8.82 21.29 4.47
N ILE A 235 -8.18 20.85 3.38
CA ILE A 235 -7.30 19.68 3.35
C ILE A 235 -6.05 19.97 2.51
N ASP A 236 -4.98 19.25 2.79
CA ASP A 236 -3.89 19.06 1.85
C ASP A 236 -4.18 17.78 1.05
N VAL A 237 -3.92 17.79 -0.26
CA VAL A 237 -4.16 16.64 -1.14
C VAL A 237 -2.92 16.29 -1.94
N VAL A 238 -2.60 14.99 -1.98
CA VAL A 238 -1.56 14.41 -2.84
C VAL A 238 -2.22 13.61 -3.95
N TYR A 239 -1.81 13.83 -5.20
CA TYR A 239 -2.46 13.24 -6.36
C TYR A 239 -1.49 13.05 -7.53
N SER A 240 -1.80 12.08 -8.41
CA SER A 240 -1.27 12.08 -9.77
C SER A 240 -2.26 12.73 -10.73
N LEU A 241 -1.77 13.27 -11.85
CA LEU A 241 -2.61 13.88 -12.87
C LEU A 241 -3.10 12.81 -13.85
N GLN A 242 -4.39 12.86 -14.16
CA GLN A 242 -4.99 12.09 -15.25
C GLN A 242 -5.61 13.05 -16.25
N CYS A 243 -5.51 12.71 -17.53
CA CYS A 243 -6.18 13.44 -18.59
C CYS A 243 -7.21 12.53 -19.26
N GLU A 244 -8.48 12.93 -19.22
CA GLU A 244 -9.57 12.26 -19.92
C GLU A 244 -9.99 13.07 -21.13
N ARG A 245 -10.29 12.38 -22.24
CA ARG A 245 -10.93 12.98 -23.42
C ARG A 245 -12.42 12.80 -23.33
N TRP A 246 -13.15 13.90 -23.21
CA TRP A 246 -14.60 13.91 -23.30
C TRP A 246 -15.05 14.91 -24.35
N ASP A 247 -15.77 14.43 -25.38
CA ASP A 247 -16.30 15.25 -26.47
C ASP A 247 -15.24 16.13 -27.17
N GLY A 248 -14.04 15.58 -27.38
CA GLY A 248 -12.93 16.29 -28.00
C GLY A 248 -12.18 17.30 -27.10
N LEU A 249 -12.63 17.51 -25.87
CA LEU A 249 -11.96 18.35 -24.87
C LEU A 249 -11.16 17.49 -23.90
N ASP A 250 -9.87 17.82 -23.77
CA ASP A 250 -8.98 17.26 -22.76
C ASP A 250 -9.32 17.90 -21.40
N ARG A 251 -9.75 17.08 -20.43
CA ARG A 251 -9.98 17.49 -19.05
C ARG A 251 -9.00 16.82 -18.11
N VAL A 252 -8.33 17.64 -17.31
CA VAL A 252 -7.47 17.15 -16.24
C VAL A 252 -8.32 16.80 -15.03
N ARG A 253 -8.07 15.62 -14.46
CA ARG A 253 -8.65 15.14 -13.21
C ARG A 253 -7.52 14.71 -12.27
N LEU A 254 -7.73 14.90 -10.98
CA LEU A 254 -6.78 14.48 -9.95
C LEU A 254 -7.10 13.04 -9.55
N HIS A 255 -6.13 12.13 -9.64
CA HIS A 255 -6.23 10.83 -9.00
C HIS A 255 -5.64 10.93 -7.59
N LEU A 256 -6.52 11.06 -6.60
CA LEU A 256 -6.14 11.22 -5.19
C LEU A 256 -5.38 9.98 -4.71
N ARG A 257 -4.18 10.21 -4.18
CA ARG A 257 -3.36 9.19 -3.54
C ARG A 257 -3.47 9.27 -2.03
N ASP A 258 -3.47 10.48 -1.48
CA ASP A 258 -3.61 10.70 -0.05
C ASP A 258 -4.14 12.11 0.25
N LEU A 259 -4.62 12.30 1.47
CA LEU A 259 -5.09 13.58 1.97
C LEU A 259 -4.89 13.67 3.48
N ARG A 260 -4.77 14.91 3.97
CA ARG A 260 -4.77 15.18 5.41
C ARG A 260 -5.50 16.48 5.70
N PRO A 261 -5.98 16.69 6.95
CA PRO A 261 -6.43 18.00 7.39
C PRO A 261 -5.35 19.05 7.13
N ALA A 262 -5.74 20.22 6.62
CA ALA A 262 -4.82 21.34 6.50
C ALA A 262 -4.38 21.77 7.91
N VAL A 263 -3.06 21.84 8.13
CA VAL A 263 -2.52 22.33 9.40
C VAL A 263 -2.59 23.86 9.37
N GLN A 264 -3.56 24.43 10.09
CA GLN A 264 -3.56 25.87 10.32
C GLN A 264 -2.50 26.20 11.37
N PRO A 265 -1.62 27.20 11.15
CA PRO A 265 -0.74 27.66 12.21
C PRO A 265 -1.59 28.14 13.40
N ALA A 266 -1.19 27.80 14.62
CA ALA A 266 -1.81 28.32 15.82
C ALA A 266 -1.53 29.84 15.90
N LEU A 267 -2.48 30.66 15.46
CA LEU A 267 -2.39 32.11 15.59
C LEU A 267 -2.75 32.48 17.03
N VAL A 268 -1.75 32.79 17.85
CA VAL A 268 -1.95 33.38 19.18
C VAL A 268 -1.95 34.90 19.01
N PRO A 269 -3.05 35.61 19.34
CA PRO A 269 -3.04 37.06 19.35
C PRO A 269 -1.94 37.56 20.29
N ALA A 270 -1.13 38.52 19.83
CA ALA A 270 -0.28 39.27 20.74
C ALA A 270 -1.20 39.93 21.79
N GLY A 271 -0.95 39.62 23.08
CA GLY A 271 -1.78 40.08 24.19
C GLY A 271 -2.06 41.58 24.11
N VAL A 272 -3.33 41.94 24.35
CA VAL A 272 -3.77 43.33 24.52
C VAL A 272 -3.42 43.79 25.93
#